data_AF-A0A6D2KUB8-F1
#
_entry.id   AF-A0A6D2KUB8-F1
#
_cell.length_a   1.000
_cell.length_b   1.000
_cell.length_c   1.000
_cell.angle_alpha   90.00
_cell.angle_beta   90.00
_cell.angle_gamma   90.00
#
_symmetry.space_group_name_H-M   'P 1'
#
loop_
_entity.id
_entity.type
_entity.pdbx_description
1 polymer ?
#
loop_
_entity_poly.entity_id
_entity_poly.type
_entity_poly.pdbx_seq_one_letter_code
_entity_poly.pdbx_strand_id
1 'polypeptide(L)'
;MSGAVCINGTIYYRGKTIYYRGRATDYGYASVYKLMSFDVRSEQLCHVDAPETLMDHQSFLIDYQGKLGFVCCDKGVEIWVRGDGDQKIQGWSKIFFYDMEGFEKRYISGVTRDGEIVFVDFGYGPDVPLRVLCYDPMQNSVRDVDLGGTWPGRRKTTIISGFFQCFVENTMGLY
;
A
#
# COMPACT_ATOMS: atom_id res chain seq x y z
N MET A 1 -6.90 -5.91 4.27
CA MET A 1 -5.86 -6.68 3.54
C MET A 1 -4.59 -5.87 3.58
N SER A 2 -3.49 -6.43 4.10
CA SER A 2 -2.16 -5.88 3.83
C SER A 2 -1.74 -6.45 2.47
N GLY A 3 -1.61 -5.59 1.47
CA GLY A 3 -1.18 -6.00 0.13
C GLY A 3 0.27 -6.48 0.13
N ALA A 4 0.60 -7.35 -0.82
CA ALA A 4 1.97 -7.68 -1.21
C ALA A 4 2.33 -6.89 -2.47
N VAL A 5 3.60 -6.54 -2.63
CA VAL A 5 4.13 -5.87 -3.84
C VAL A 5 5.26 -6.69 -4.43
N CYS A 6 5.34 -6.75 -5.77
CA CYS A 6 6.42 -7.44 -6.46
C CYS A 6 7.28 -6.40 -7.17
N ILE A 7 8.56 -6.32 -6.80
CA ILE A 7 9.52 -5.36 -7.35
C ILE A 7 10.72 -6.16 -7.85
N ASN A 8 11.02 -6.07 -9.14
CA ASN A 8 12.16 -6.75 -9.76
C ASN A 8 12.25 -8.27 -9.46
N GLY A 9 11.11 -8.94 -9.36
CA GLY A 9 11.05 -10.39 -9.07
C GLY A 9 11.19 -10.76 -7.59
N THR A 10 11.22 -9.77 -6.69
CA THR A 10 11.12 -9.97 -5.24
C THR A 10 9.72 -9.56 -4.75
N ILE A 11 9.02 -10.48 -4.09
CA ILE A 11 7.72 -10.23 -3.47
C ILE A 11 7.95 -9.76 -2.03
N TYR A 12 7.46 -8.57 -1.71
CA TYR A 12 7.45 -8.02 -0.36
C TYR A 12 6.05 -8.09 0.23
N TYR A 13 5.94 -8.53 1.48
CA TYR A 13 4.65 -8.63 2.17
C TYR A 13 4.82 -8.48 3.69
N ARG A 14 3.75 -8.05 4.38
CA ARG A 14 3.74 -8.03 5.85
C ARG A 14 3.28 -9.39 6.36
N GLY A 15 4.17 -10.12 7.02
CA GLY A 15 3.82 -11.27 7.84
C GLY A 15 3.24 -10.81 9.18
N LYS A 16 2.21 -11.49 9.68
CA LYS A 16 1.65 -11.26 11.01
C LYS A 16 1.98 -12.44 11.90
N THR A 17 2.71 -12.22 12.99
CA THR A 17 2.88 -13.24 14.02
C THR A 17 1.98 -12.93 15.20
N ILE A 18 1.21 -13.92 15.65
CA ILE A 18 0.29 -13.82 16.78
C ILE A 18 0.88 -14.62 17.94
N TYR A 19 0.97 -14.00 19.11
CA TYR A 19 1.38 -14.68 20.33
C TYR A 19 0.33 -14.48 21.42
N TYR A 20 0.14 -15.51 22.24
CA TYR A 20 -0.73 -15.46 23.41
C TYR A 20 -0.02 -14.74 24.55
N ARG A 21 -0.59 -13.63 25.03
CA ARG A 21 -0.15 -13.00 26.29
C ARG A 21 -0.95 -13.59 27.44
N GLY A 22 -0.30 -14.30 28.36
CA GLY A 22 -0.84 -14.64 29.69
C GLY A 22 -1.23 -16.10 29.92
N ARG A 23 -1.66 -16.41 31.15
CA ARG A 23 -2.35 -17.68 31.50
C ARG A 23 -3.75 -17.68 30.88
N ALA A 24 -4.31 -18.87 30.70
CA ALA A 24 -5.57 -19.20 30.01
C ALA A 24 -6.84 -18.36 30.31
N THR A 25 -6.78 -17.36 31.18
CA THR A 25 -7.88 -16.46 31.53
C THR A 25 -7.78 -15.07 30.90
N ASP A 26 -6.62 -14.67 30.39
CA ASP A 26 -6.44 -13.37 29.71
C ASP A 26 -6.47 -13.55 28.18
N TYR A 27 -7.59 -13.20 27.56
CA TYR A 27 -7.75 -13.21 26.09
C TYR A 27 -7.04 -12.02 25.40
N GLY A 28 -5.80 -11.73 25.80
CA GLY A 28 -4.97 -10.70 25.20
C GLY A 28 -4.16 -11.28 24.04
N TYR A 29 -4.60 -11.05 22.80
CA TYR A 29 -3.77 -11.34 21.61
C TYR A 29 -2.82 -10.18 21.35
N ALA A 30 -1.51 -10.46 21.35
CA ALA A 30 -0.52 -9.54 20.82
C ALA A 30 -0.18 -9.98 19.39
N SER A 31 -0.13 -9.04 18.45
CA SER A 31 0.37 -9.31 17.10
C SER A 31 1.52 -8.39 16.76
N VAL A 32 2.60 -8.99 16.26
CA VAL A 32 3.74 -8.26 15.72
C VAL A 32 3.75 -8.48 14.21
N TYR A 33 3.81 -7.40 13.45
CA TYR A 33 4.01 -7.49 12.02
C TYR A 33 5.51 -7.50 11.72
N LYS A 34 5.91 -8.29 10.72
CA LYS A 34 7.27 -8.33 10.17
C LYS A 34 7.22 -8.12 8.67
N LEU A 35 8.17 -7.37 8.12
CA LEU A 35 8.31 -7.25 6.67
C LEU A 35 9.14 -8.43 6.17
N MET A 36 8.61 -9.10 5.16
CA MET A 36 9.20 -10.29 4.56
C MET A 36 9.47 -10.01 3.08
N SER A 37 10.51 -10.64 2.54
CA SER A 37 10.80 -10.66 1.10
C SER A 37 10.95 -12.10 0.62
N PHE A 38 10.38 -12.42 -0.53
CA PHE A 38 10.55 -13.68 -1.23
C PHE A 38 11.09 -13.42 -2.63
N ASP A 39 12.32 -13.83 -2.90
CA ASP A 39 12.92 -13.75 -4.24
C ASP A 39 12.42 -14.93 -5.08
N VAL A 40 11.72 -14.64 -6.18
CA VAL A 40 11.04 -15.68 -6.99
C VAL A 40 12.04 -16.53 -7.76
N ARG A 41 13.24 -16.01 -8.08
CA ARG A 41 14.24 -16.72 -8.90
C ARG A 41 15.05 -17.71 -8.08
N SER A 42 15.43 -17.31 -6.88
CA SER A 42 16.22 -18.10 -5.94
C SER A 42 15.36 -18.86 -4.93
N GLU A 43 14.06 -18.57 -4.89
CA GLU A 43 13.08 -19.13 -3.95
C GLU A 43 13.46 -18.89 -2.48
N GLN A 44 14.16 -17.80 -2.20
CA GLN A 44 14.64 -17.47 -0.85
C GLN A 44 13.70 -16.53 -0.12
N LEU A 45 13.38 -16.89 1.12
CA LEU A 45 12.62 -16.06 2.05
C LEU A 45 13.56 -15.37 3.04
N CYS A 46 13.47 -14.05 3.14
CA CYS A 46 14.27 -13.24 4.06
C CYS A 46 13.40 -12.29 4.89
N HIS A 47 13.91 -11.92 6.07
CA HIS A 47 13.39 -10.80 6.84
C HIS A 47 13.97 -9.49 6.29
N VAL A 48 13.14 -8.45 6.24
CA VAL A 48 13.56 -7.11 5.83
C VAL A 48 13.32 -6.16 6.98
N ASP A 49 14.31 -5.33 7.28
CA ASP A 49 14.18 -4.30 8.30
C ASP A 49 13.19 -3.21 7.88
N ALA A 50 12.33 -2.80 8.81
CA ALA A 50 11.35 -1.75 8.63
C ALA A 50 11.24 -0.92 9.93
N PRO A 51 10.99 0.40 9.83
CA PRO A 51 10.69 1.24 10.98
C PRO A 51 9.56 0.67 11.86
N GLU A 52 9.73 0.69 13.18
CA GLU A 52 8.73 0.16 14.14
C GLU A 52 7.35 0.83 13.96
N THR A 53 7.35 2.15 13.72
CA THR A 53 6.14 2.93 13.43
C THR A 53 5.37 2.43 12.20
N LEU A 54 6.02 1.75 11.25
CA LEU A 54 5.36 1.19 10.07
C LEU A 54 4.79 -0.20 10.32
N MET A 55 5.23 -0.87 11.37
CA MET A 55 4.85 -2.24 11.69
C MET A 55 3.69 -2.31 12.69
N ASP A 56 3.54 -1.32 13.56
CA ASP A 56 2.48 -1.28 14.58
C ASP A 56 1.13 -0.75 14.08
N HIS A 57 1.13 0.01 12.98
CA HIS A 57 -0.05 0.64 12.43
C HIS A 57 -0.54 -0.03 11.13
N GLN A 58 -1.77 0.31 10.70
CA GLN A 58 -2.29 -0.11 9.41
C GLN A 58 -1.56 0.64 8.28
N SER A 59 -0.50 0.01 7.75
CA SER A 59 0.27 0.47 6.61
C SER A 59 0.08 -0.42 5.38
N PHE A 60 0.19 0.20 4.20
CA PHE A 60 0.14 -0.44 2.89
C PHE A 60 1.53 -0.45 2.26
N LEU A 61 1.88 -1.56 1.61
CA LEU A 61 3.09 -1.65 0.79
C LEU A 61 2.80 -1.09 -0.61
N ILE A 62 3.77 -0.37 -1.15
CA ILE A 62 3.73 0.20 -2.50
C ILE A 62 5.03 -0.06 -3.25
N ASP A 63 4.94 -0.18 -4.56
CA ASP A 63 6.08 0.00 -5.46
C ASP A 63 6.14 1.48 -5.86
N TYR A 64 7.06 2.22 -5.27
CA TYR A 64 7.28 3.63 -5.57
C TYR A 64 8.47 3.77 -6.52
N GLN A 65 8.18 3.86 -7.81
CA GLN A 65 9.20 4.05 -8.86
C GLN A 65 10.32 2.98 -8.82
N GLY A 66 9.95 1.71 -8.62
CA GLY A 66 10.88 0.59 -8.52
C GLY A 66 11.51 0.42 -7.14
N LYS A 67 11.07 1.20 -6.14
CA LYS A 67 11.55 1.15 -4.76
C LYS A 67 10.45 0.70 -3.82
N LEU A 68 10.83 -0.08 -2.82
CA LEU A 68 9.88 -0.52 -1.80
C LEU A 68 9.44 0.67 -0.95
N GLY A 69 8.14 0.92 -0.89
CA GLY A 69 7.56 1.98 -0.07
C GLY A 69 6.49 1.47 0.89
N PHE A 70 6.23 2.26 1.91
CA PHE A 70 5.08 2.14 2.80
C PHE A 70 4.28 3.43 2.81
N VAL A 71 2.98 3.27 2.99
CA VAL A 71 2.10 4.37 3.34
C VAL A 71 1.31 4.02 4.58
N CYS A 72 1.37 4.89 5.59
CA CYS A 72 0.57 4.82 6.81
C CYS A 72 -0.50 5.91 6.74
N CYS A 73 -1.73 5.58 7.17
CA CYS A 73 -2.86 6.51 7.20
C CYS A 73 -3.48 6.61 8.61
N ASP A 74 -2.74 6.31 9.68
CA ASP A 74 -3.31 6.28 11.05
C ASP A 74 -3.36 7.67 11.71
N LYS A 75 -2.32 8.49 11.52
CA LYS A 75 -2.15 9.83 12.14
C LYS A 75 -1.84 10.94 11.12
N GLY A 76 -2.00 10.62 9.85
CA GLY A 76 -1.54 11.40 8.71
C GLY A 76 -1.22 10.44 7.57
N VAL A 77 -1.21 10.95 6.33
CA VAL A 77 -0.65 10.20 5.21
C VAL A 77 0.87 10.32 5.32
N GLU A 78 1.52 9.28 5.85
CA GLU A 78 2.98 9.19 5.89
C GLU A 78 3.48 8.27 4.80
N ILE A 79 4.43 8.74 3.99
CA ILE A 79 5.06 7.93 2.95
C ILE A 79 6.53 7.72 3.28
N TRP A 80 6.94 6.46 3.31
CA TRP A 80 8.31 6.04 3.57
C TRP A 80 8.81 5.22 2.40
N VAL A 81 9.99 5.53 1.88
CA VAL A 81 10.58 4.81 0.74
C VAL A 81 11.94 4.27 1.14
N ARG A 82 12.22 3.03 0.77
CA ARG A 82 13.51 2.40 1.00
C ARG A 82 14.53 2.94 -0.01
N GLY A 83 15.61 3.53 0.47
CA GLY A 83 16.74 3.95 -0.34
C GLY A 83 17.65 2.78 -0.73
N ASP A 84 18.48 2.98 -1.75
CA ASP A 84 19.40 1.98 -2.31
C ASP A 84 20.66 1.76 -1.45
N GLY A 85 20.61 2.14 -0.16
CA GLY A 85 21.74 2.14 0.76
C GLY A 85 21.94 0.79 1.47
N ASP A 86 23.21 0.45 1.69
CA ASP A 86 23.65 -0.81 2.28
C ASP A 86 23.07 -1.05 3.69
N GLN A 87 22.82 -2.32 4.00
CA GLN A 87 21.80 -2.82 4.94
C GLN A 87 21.96 -2.45 6.43
N LYS A 88 22.80 -1.50 6.83
CA LYS A 88 23.21 -1.40 8.24
C LYS A 88 22.64 -0.28 9.10
N ILE A 89 22.28 0.93 8.62
CA ILE A 89 21.54 1.88 9.48
C ILE A 89 20.67 2.80 8.60
N GLN A 90 19.34 2.71 8.76
CA GLN A 90 18.30 3.63 8.25
C GLN A 90 18.11 3.72 6.72
N GLY A 91 18.07 2.59 6.01
CA GLY A 91 17.72 2.55 4.59
C GLY A 91 16.30 3.02 4.22
N TRP A 92 15.58 3.72 5.11
CA TRP A 92 14.22 4.23 4.89
C TRP A 92 14.21 5.75 5.05
N SER A 93 13.59 6.45 4.11
CA SER A 93 13.40 7.90 4.16
C SER A 93 11.92 8.23 4.20
N LYS A 94 11.51 9.01 5.20
CA LYS A 94 10.18 9.65 5.19
C LYS A 94 10.23 10.76 4.15
N ILE A 95 9.49 10.59 3.07
CA ILE A 95 9.46 11.59 2.00
C ILE A 95 8.27 12.53 2.14
N PHE A 96 7.27 12.19 2.97
CA PHE A 96 6.06 12.99 3.07
C PHE A 96 5.23 12.78 4.35
N PHE A 97 4.47 13.81 4.72
CA PHE A 97 3.45 13.83 5.76
C PHE A 97 2.31 14.80 5.38
N TYR A 98 1.06 14.32 5.33
CA TYR A 98 -0.14 15.14 5.23
C TYR A 98 -1.05 14.93 6.44
N ASP A 99 -1.74 15.98 6.88
CA ASP A 99 -2.79 15.84 7.88
C ASP A 99 -4.02 15.12 7.28
N MET A 100 -4.72 14.31 8.07
CA MET A 100 -5.60 13.24 7.59
C MET A 100 -6.87 13.67 6.83
N GLU A 101 -7.15 14.97 6.71
CA GLU A 101 -8.44 15.46 6.22
C GLU A 101 -8.74 14.90 4.81
N GLY A 102 -9.73 14.01 4.75
CA GLY A 102 -10.16 13.36 3.51
C GLY A 102 -9.56 11.97 3.21
N PHE A 103 -8.58 11.46 3.98
CA PHE A 103 -7.91 10.17 3.70
C PHE A 103 -8.19 9.04 4.71
N GLU A 104 -8.83 9.32 5.85
CA GLU A 104 -9.06 8.39 6.98
C GLU A 104 -9.73 7.06 6.64
N LYS A 105 -10.57 7.05 5.62
CA LYS A 105 -11.35 5.87 5.22
C LYS A 105 -10.94 5.32 3.85
N ARG A 106 -9.83 5.81 3.33
CA ARG A 106 -9.35 5.46 1.99
C ARG A 106 -8.30 4.36 2.05
N TYR A 107 -8.30 3.56 0.99
CA TYR A 107 -7.37 2.48 0.74
C TYR A 107 -6.46 2.88 -0.40
N ILE A 108 -5.25 2.36 -0.36
CA ILE A 108 -4.28 2.61 -1.42
C ILE A 108 -4.42 1.51 -2.44
N SER A 109 -4.72 1.91 -3.67
CA SER A 109 -4.84 0.95 -4.75
C SER A 109 -3.55 0.75 -5.54
N GLY A 110 -2.60 1.68 -5.44
CA GLY A 110 -1.31 1.57 -6.13
C GLY A 110 -0.64 2.93 -6.30
N VAL A 111 0.43 2.94 -7.09
CA VAL A 111 1.23 4.13 -7.40
C VAL A 111 1.38 4.25 -8.90
N THR A 112 1.06 5.38 -9.52
CA THR A 112 1.19 5.57 -10.97
C THR A 112 2.67 5.55 -11.41
N ARG A 113 2.92 5.47 -12.72
CA ARG A 113 4.28 5.53 -13.28
C ARG A 113 5.04 6.79 -12.85
N ASP A 114 4.30 7.89 -12.71
CA ASP A 114 4.85 9.20 -12.36
C ASP A 114 5.08 9.34 -10.84
N GLY A 115 4.70 8.33 -10.04
CA GLY A 115 4.84 8.34 -8.59
C GLY A 115 3.60 8.87 -7.85
N GLU A 116 2.48 9.11 -8.52
CA GLU A 116 1.26 9.53 -7.82
C GLU A 116 0.66 8.36 -7.04
N ILE A 117 0.30 8.58 -5.79
CA ILE A 117 -0.35 7.57 -4.95
C ILE A 117 -1.85 7.63 -5.17
N VAL A 118 -2.45 6.49 -5.49
CA VAL A 118 -3.86 6.38 -5.83
C VAL A 118 -4.64 5.88 -4.61
N PHE A 119 -5.53 6.73 -4.11
CA PHE A 119 -6.44 6.41 -3.02
C PHE A 119 -7.86 6.18 -3.54
N VAL A 120 -8.50 5.15 -3.00
CA VAL A 120 -9.88 4.75 -3.32
C VAL A 120 -10.66 4.58 -2.02
N ASP A 121 -11.98 4.76 -2.06
CA ASP A 121 -12.80 4.59 -0.87
C ASP A 121 -13.03 3.10 -0.58
N PHE A 122 -13.10 2.73 0.71
CA PHE A 122 -13.28 1.33 1.13
C PHE A 122 -14.63 0.71 0.74
N GLY A 123 -15.62 1.54 0.42
CA GLY A 123 -16.95 1.08 0.10
C GLY A 123 -17.86 2.22 -0.33
N TYR A 124 -18.80 1.89 -1.21
CA TYR A 124 -19.70 2.84 -1.85
C TYR A 124 -21.15 2.53 -1.47
N GLY A 125 -21.89 3.57 -1.10
CA GLY A 125 -23.35 3.55 -1.16
C GLY A 125 -23.81 3.72 -2.62
N PRO A 126 -25.02 3.27 -2.98
CA PRO A 126 -25.53 3.36 -4.34
C PRO A 126 -25.62 4.79 -4.89
N ASP A 127 -25.60 5.80 -4.02
CA ASP A 127 -25.76 7.22 -4.36
C ASP A 127 -24.45 8.04 -4.21
N VAL A 128 -23.32 7.39 -3.93
CA VAL A 128 -22.02 8.06 -3.76
C VAL A 128 -21.17 7.82 -5.02
N PRO A 129 -20.70 8.89 -5.70
CA PRO A 129 -19.83 8.72 -6.86
C PRO A 129 -18.53 8.02 -6.47
N LEU A 130 -18.04 7.18 -7.37
CA LEU A 130 -16.73 6.54 -7.25
C LEU A 130 -15.66 7.63 -7.35
N ARG A 131 -15.03 7.99 -6.23
CA ARG A 131 -13.94 8.95 -6.19
C ARG A 131 -12.60 8.26 -6.13
N VAL A 132 -11.68 8.75 -6.96
CA VAL A 132 -10.27 8.39 -6.93
C VAL A 132 -9.48 9.65 -6.64
N LEU A 133 -8.69 9.63 -5.56
CA LEU A 133 -7.72 10.69 -5.34
C LEU A 133 -6.37 10.23 -5.85
N CYS A 134 -5.76 11.03 -6.73
CA CYS A 134 -4.35 10.89 -7.05
C CYS A 134 -3.60 11.97 -6.28
N TYR A 135 -2.68 11.54 -5.44
CA TYR A 135 -1.79 12.42 -4.70
C TYR A 135 -0.41 12.42 -5.35
N ASP A 136 0.12 13.59 -5.69
CA ASP A 136 1.49 13.76 -6.18
C ASP A 136 2.40 14.20 -5.01
N PRO A 137 3.28 13.32 -4.49
CA PRO A 137 4.20 13.67 -3.41
C PRO A 137 5.23 14.74 -3.79
N MET A 138 5.59 14.83 -5.07
CA MET A 138 6.61 15.76 -5.56
C MET A 138 6.05 17.19 -5.66
N GLN A 139 4.81 17.32 -6.10
CA GLN A 139 4.12 18.61 -6.22
C GLN A 139 3.34 18.99 -4.96
N ASN A 140 3.23 18.05 -4.00
CA ASN A 140 2.36 18.15 -2.83
C ASN A 140 0.94 18.59 -3.20
N SER A 141 0.37 17.93 -4.22
CA SER A 141 -0.92 18.27 -4.78
C SER A 141 -1.84 17.05 -4.80
N VAL A 142 -3.13 17.28 -4.60
CA VAL A 142 -4.16 16.24 -4.69
C VAL A 142 -5.08 16.61 -5.84
N ARG A 143 -5.37 15.65 -6.70
CA ARG A 143 -6.46 15.75 -7.69
C ARG A 143 -7.54 14.73 -7.38
N ASP A 144 -8.79 15.20 -7.33
CA ASP A 144 -9.96 14.34 -7.23
C ASP A 144 -10.47 14.03 -8.64
N VAL A 145 -10.69 12.75 -8.90
CA VAL A 145 -11.25 12.24 -10.14
C VAL A 145 -12.54 11.52 -9.78
N ASP A 146 -13.66 12.20 -10.03
CA ASP A 146 -14.97 11.55 -10.06
C ASP A 146 -15.01 10.62 -11.28
N LEU A 147 -15.07 9.31 -11.04
CA LEU A 147 -15.32 8.33 -12.09
C LEU A 147 -16.80 8.39 -12.46
N GLY A 148 -17.14 9.31 -13.36
CA GLY A 148 -18.47 9.44 -13.93
C GLY A 148 -18.83 8.20 -14.76
N GLY A 149 -19.70 7.36 -14.20
CA GLY A 149 -20.30 6.22 -14.90
C GLY A 149 -21.74 6.05 -14.43
N THR A 150 -22.70 6.32 -15.33
CA THR A 150 -24.12 6.03 -15.12
C THR A 150 -24.29 4.54 -14.90
N TRP A 151 -24.55 4.11 -13.67
CA TRP A 151 -24.98 2.74 -13.43
C TRP A 151 -26.51 2.66 -13.59
N PRO A 152 -27.03 1.98 -14.62
CA PRO A 152 -28.46 1.74 -14.74
C PRO A 152 -28.82 0.54 -13.88
N GLY A 153 -29.41 0.80 -12.71
CA GLY A 153 -30.17 -0.22 -12.00
C GLY A 153 -29.59 -0.64 -10.66
N ARG A 154 -30.40 -0.39 -9.64
CA ARG A 154 -30.27 -0.83 -8.24
C ARG A 154 -29.73 -2.26 -8.11
N ARG A 155 -28.49 -2.41 -7.63
CA ARG A 155 -28.09 -3.54 -6.76
C ARG A 155 -27.19 -3.05 -5.64
N LYS A 156 -27.57 -3.42 -4.42
CA LYS A 156 -26.86 -3.12 -3.15
C LYS A 156 -25.64 -4.03 -3.03
N THR A 157 -24.53 -3.68 -3.66
CA THR A 157 -23.29 -4.46 -3.54
C THR A 157 -22.10 -3.54 -3.34
N THR A 158 -21.32 -3.80 -2.29
CA THR A 158 -20.03 -3.15 -2.04
C THR A 158 -19.09 -3.47 -3.19
N ILE A 159 -18.67 -2.45 -3.93
CA ILE A 159 -17.67 -2.60 -5.01
C ILE A 159 -16.29 -2.44 -4.39
N ILE A 160 -15.45 -3.47 -4.52
CA ILE A 160 -14.02 -3.40 -4.20
C ILE A 160 -13.31 -3.07 -5.51
N SER A 161 -12.86 -1.83 -5.67
CA SER A 161 -12.00 -1.46 -6.80
C SER A 161 -10.58 -1.91 -6.53
N GLY A 162 -10.12 -2.94 -7.23
CA GLY A 162 -8.69 -3.29 -7.30
C GLY A 162 -8.08 -2.68 -8.55
N PHE A 163 -7.14 -1.76 -8.42
CA PHE A 163 -6.28 -1.38 -9.54
C PHE A 163 -5.21 -2.45 -9.70
N PHE A 164 -5.24 -3.17 -10.83
CA PHE A 164 -4.16 -4.08 -11.21
C PHE A 164 -3.19 -3.34 -12.11
N GLN A 165 -1.96 -3.14 -11.64
CA GLN A 165 -0.87 -2.69 -12.50
C GLN A 165 -0.33 -3.88 -13.29
N CYS A 166 -0.96 -4.18 -14.42
CA CYS A 166 -0.40 -5.11 -15.40
C CYS A 166 0.54 -4.34 -16.33
N PHE A 167 1.83 -4.28 -16.01
CA PHE A 167 2.84 -3.85 -16.96
C PHE A 167 3.18 -5.02 -17.89
N VAL A 168 2.45 -5.15 -19.00
CA VAL A 168 2.91 -5.94 -20.13
C VAL A 168 3.68 -4.99 -21.03
N GLU A 169 5.01 -5.04 -20.98
CA GLU A 169 5.81 -4.53 -22.10
C GLU A 169 5.52 -5.43 -23.29
N ASN A 170 4.78 -4.90 -24.28
CA ASN A 170 4.69 -5.54 -25.59
C ASN A 170 6.08 -5.48 -26.23
N THR A 171 6.91 -6.49 -25.96
CA THR A 171 8.10 -6.81 -26.76
C THR A 171 7.64 -7.50 -28.04
N MET A 172 6.85 -6.82 -28.87
CA MET A 172 6.79 -7.16 -30.29
C MET A 172 7.96 -6.44 -30.96
N GLY A 173 9.12 -7.11 -30.95
CA GLY A 173 10.22 -6.77 -31.82
C GLY A 173 9.76 -6.91 -33.27
N LEU A 174 9.73 -5.78 -33.99
CA LEU A 174 9.66 -5.79 -35.45
C LEU A 174 11.05 -6.15 -35.95
N TYR A 175 11.20 -7.36 -36.48
CA TYR A 175 12.24 -7.71 -37.45
C TYR A 175 11.81 -7.26 -38.84
#